data_AF-A0AA36J5W4-F1
#
_entry.id   AF-A0AA36J5W4-F1
#
_cell.length_a   1.000
_cell.length_b   1.000
_cell.length_c   1.000
_cell.angle_alpha   90.00
_cell.angle_beta   90.00
_cell.angle_gamma   90.00
#
_symmetry.space_group_name_H-M   'P 1'
#
loop_
_entity.id
_entity.type
_entity.pdbx_description
1 polymer ?
#
loop_
_entity_poly.entity_id
_entity_poly.type
_entity_poly.pdbx_seq_one_letter_code
_entity_poly.pdbx_strand_id
1 'polypeptide(L)'
;QTLRALSAADPGLGNAVEYAAWTLTHGHRVNHVTILLNTLGIDGVNTLADLNALLQAEGFEFNPAGGADGWSQGSRAVHLEQSSTLADLVPHTFGCGSRAEVPCSFLELIQRHEGFRGFLGQNAKGIFASTNARPSQPVA
;
A
#
# COMPACT_ATOMS: atom_id res chain seq x y z
N GLN A 1 8.65 -11.27 17.46
CA GLN A 1 9.55 -12.33 16.97
C GLN A 1 8.77 -13.59 16.56
N THR A 2 7.74 -14.02 17.28
CA THR A 2 6.98 -15.27 17.00
C THR A 2 6.25 -15.30 15.66
N LEU A 3 5.59 -14.21 15.24
CA LEU A 3 4.82 -14.18 13.99
C LEU A 3 5.68 -14.28 12.73
N ARG A 4 6.83 -13.60 12.68
CA ARG A 4 7.73 -13.71 11.52
C ARG A 4 8.44 -15.06 11.44
N ALA A 5 8.70 -15.70 12.58
CA ALA A 5 9.21 -17.07 12.59
C ALA A 5 8.21 -18.06 11.98
N LEU A 6 6.89 -17.83 12.17
CA LEU A 6 5.85 -18.63 11.52
C LEU A 6 5.85 -18.48 10.00
N SER A 7 6.01 -17.25 9.47
CA SER A 7 6.13 -17.03 8.03
C SER A 7 7.39 -17.65 7.42
N ALA A 8 8.49 -17.78 8.19
CA ALA A 8 9.70 -18.43 7.73
C ALA A 8 9.53 -19.97 7.64
N ALA A 9 8.71 -20.55 8.50
CA ALA A 9 8.42 -21.98 8.53
C ALA A 9 7.37 -22.38 7.47
N ASP A 10 6.42 -21.50 7.16
CA ASP A 10 5.44 -21.67 6.09
C ASP A 10 5.32 -20.37 5.26
N PRO A 11 6.02 -20.28 4.11
CA PRO A 11 5.96 -19.12 3.24
C PRO A 11 4.56 -18.80 2.72
N GLY A 12 3.64 -19.77 2.69
CA GLY A 12 2.24 -19.58 2.30
C GLY A 12 1.47 -18.65 3.25
N LEU A 13 1.97 -18.48 4.48
CA LEU A 13 1.35 -17.62 5.49
C LEU A 13 1.85 -16.17 5.47
N GLY A 14 2.81 -15.82 4.60
CA GLY A 14 3.47 -14.51 4.63
C GLY A 14 2.50 -13.32 4.69
N ASN A 15 1.54 -13.26 3.75
CA ASN A 15 0.56 -12.17 3.72
C ASN A 15 -0.33 -12.13 4.97
N ALA A 16 -0.74 -13.29 5.49
CA ALA A 16 -1.56 -13.38 6.69
C ALA A 16 -0.78 -12.93 7.93
N VAL A 17 0.52 -13.26 7.99
CA VAL A 17 1.44 -12.84 9.05
C VAL A 17 1.68 -11.33 9.03
N GLU A 18 1.95 -10.74 7.86
CA GLU A 18 2.16 -9.29 7.74
C GLU A 18 0.89 -8.51 8.13
N TYR A 19 -0.28 -8.96 7.66
CA TYR A 19 -1.56 -8.37 8.06
C TYR A 19 -1.81 -8.47 9.58
N ALA A 20 -1.55 -9.64 10.17
CA ALA A 20 -1.70 -9.84 11.61
C ALA A 20 -0.70 -8.97 12.40
N ALA A 21 0.54 -8.86 11.94
CA ALA A 21 1.56 -8.02 12.56
C ALA A 21 1.15 -6.54 12.54
N TRP A 22 0.66 -6.04 11.41
CA TRP A 22 0.16 -4.68 11.31
C TRP A 22 -1.01 -4.44 12.26
N THR A 23 -1.98 -5.36 12.28
CA THR A 23 -3.17 -5.28 13.14
C THR A 23 -2.82 -5.28 14.63
N LEU A 24 -1.90 -6.13 15.07
CA LEU A 24 -1.46 -6.18 16.47
C LEU A 24 -0.70 -4.92 16.89
N THR A 25 -0.04 -4.26 15.95
CA THR A 25 0.75 -3.05 16.22
C THR A 25 -0.12 -1.79 16.24
N HIS A 26 -1.12 -1.71 15.35
CA HIS A 26 -1.91 -0.50 15.13
C HIS A 26 -3.35 -0.58 15.67
N GLY A 27 -3.87 -1.78 15.92
CA GLY A 27 -5.25 -2.00 16.36
C GLY A 27 -6.26 -1.58 15.30
N HIS A 28 -7.28 -0.81 15.70
CA HIS A 28 -8.35 -0.32 14.83
C HIS A 28 -8.05 1.03 14.15
N ARG A 29 -6.76 1.36 13.96
CA ARG A 29 -6.40 2.55 13.21
C ARG A 29 -6.72 2.38 11.74
N VAL A 30 -6.92 3.51 11.05
CA VAL A 30 -7.08 3.55 9.60
C VAL A 30 -5.80 3.00 8.97
N ASN A 31 -5.93 2.02 8.07
CA ASN A 31 -4.79 1.43 7.36
C ASN A 31 -4.44 2.24 6.11
N HIS A 32 -5.45 2.72 5.39
CA HIS A 32 -5.27 3.62 4.27
C HIS A 32 -6.52 4.47 4.08
N VAL A 33 -6.33 5.58 3.38
CA VAL A 33 -7.41 6.35 2.77
C VAL A 33 -7.22 6.33 1.27
N THR A 34 -8.34 6.46 0.56
CA THR A 34 -8.36 6.34 -0.90
C THR A 34 -8.72 7.67 -1.54
N ILE A 35 -7.83 8.17 -2.39
CA ILE A 35 -8.03 9.38 -3.19
C ILE A 35 -8.68 8.97 -4.51
N LEU A 36 -9.84 9.56 -4.80
CA LEU A 36 -10.56 9.35 -6.05
C LEU A 36 -10.18 10.41 -7.08
N LEU A 37 -9.37 10.02 -8.08
CA LEU A 37 -8.91 10.93 -9.13
C LEU A 37 -10.07 11.62 -9.85
N ASN A 38 -11.17 10.92 -10.08
CA ASN A 38 -12.35 11.43 -10.78
C ASN A 38 -12.92 12.72 -10.18
N THR A 39 -12.61 13.05 -8.93
CA THR A 39 -13.14 14.23 -8.21
C THR A 39 -12.08 15.25 -7.81
N LEU A 40 -10.80 15.04 -8.13
CA LEU A 40 -9.70 15.90 -7.65
C LEU A 40 -9.68 17.28 -8.32
N GLY A 41 -9.99 17.36 -9.61
CA GLY A 41 -10.03 18.63 -10.35
C GLY A 41 -8.68 19.36 -10.45
N ILE A 42 -7.57 18.61 -10.46
CA ILE A 42 -6.22 19.19 -10.63
C ILE A 42 -5.93 19.34 -12.12
N ASP A 43 -5.61 20.56 -12.56
CA ASP A 43 -5.28 20.84 -13.95
C ASP A 43 -4.08 20.02 -14.43
N GLY A 44 -4.23 19.35 -15.57
CA GLY A 44 -3.18 18.51 -16.15
C GLY A 44 -3.10 17.08 -15.58
N VAL A 45 -3.91 16.74 -14.58
CA VAL A 45 -3.94 15.39 -13.98
C VAL A 45 -5.23 14.68 -14.38
N ASN A 46 -5.16 13.91 -15.47
CA ASN A 46 -6.35 13.27 -16.08
C ASN A 46 -6.36 11.74 -15.91
N THR A 47 -5.18 11.16 -15.73
CA THR A 47 -4.98 9.71 -15.60
C THR A 47 -4.34 9.36 -14.26
N LEU A 48 -4.53 8.12 -13.83
CA LEU A 48 -3.85 7.61 -12.64
C LEU A 48 -2.32 7.73 -12.76
N ALA A 49 -1.78 7.54 -13.96
CA ALA A 49 -0.35 7.73 -14.24
C ALA A 49 0.11 9.18 -14.02
N ASP A 50 -0.69 10.18 -14.43
CA ASP A 50 -0.38 11.59 -14.18
C ASP A 50 -0.32 11.88 -12.67
N LEU A 51 -1.27 11.33 -11.91
CA LEU A 51 -1.31 11.50 -10.46
C LEU A 51 -0.14 10.79 -9.76
N ASN A 52 0.21 9.58 -10.21
CA ASN A 52 1.39 8.85 -9.73
C ASN A 52 2.66 9.67 -9.97
N ALA A 53 2.84 10.21 -11.17
CA ALA A 53 4.01 11.01 -11.53
C ALA A 53 4.12 12.29 -10.69
N LEU A 54 3.00 12.97 -10.44
CA LEU A 54 2.95 14.15 -9.58
C LEU A 54 3.41 13.81 -8.16
N LEU A 55 2.90 12.74 -7.56
CA LEU A 55 3.28 12.36 -6.20
C LEU A 55 4.73 11.85 -6.12
N GLN A 56 5.22 11.15 -7.15
CA GLN A 56 6.63 10.74 -7.21
C GLN A 56 7.57 11.95 -7.29
N ALA A 57 7.19 13.01 -8.02
CA ALA A 57 7.96 14.25 -8.07
C ALA A 57 8.05 14.94 -6.69
N GLU A 58 7.03 14.78 -5.85
CA GLU A 58 7.00 15.26 -4.47
C GLU A 58 7.69 14.30 -3.47
N GLY A 59 8.26 13.19 -3.95
CA GLY A 59 9.06 12.26 -3.15
C GLY A 59 8.28 11.09 -2.53
N PHE A 60 7.02 10.85 -2.92
CA PHE A 60 6.28 9.68 -2.47
C PHE A 60 6.79 8.40 -3.16
N GLU A 61 7.13 7.39 -2.36
CA GLU A 61 7.47 6.05 -2.86
C GLU A 61 6.20 5.24 -3.14
N PHE A 62 6.19 4.46 -4.21
CA PHE A 62 5.04 3.66 -4.63
C PHE A 62 5.28 2.17 -4.44
N ASN A 63 4.19 1.45 -4.13
CA ASN A 63 4.17 0.00 -4.12
C ASN A 63 4.23 -0.51 -5.57
N PRO A 64 5.25 -1.28 -5.98
CA PRO A 64 5.30 -1.87 -7.31
C PRO A 64 4.14 -2.84 -7.50
N ALA A 65 3.37 -2.65 -8.58
CA ALA A 65 2.09 -3.33 -8.75
C ALA A 65 1.97 -4.09 -10.08
N GLY A 66 2.96 -3.96 -10.97
CA GLY A 66 3.09 -4.76 -12.19
C GLY A 66 2.31 -4.23 -13.40
N GLY A 67 1.73 -3.03 -13.32
CA GLY A 67 1.12 -2.33 -14.46
C GLY A 67 2.14 -1.90 -15.51
N ALA A 68 1.66 -1.40 -16.65
CA ALA A 68 2.52 -0.91 -17.73
C ALA A 68 3.41 0.28 -17.30
N ASP A 69 2.94 1.06 -16.33
CA ASP A 69 3.67 2.15 -15.67
C ASP A 69 4.50 1.66 -14.47
N GLY A 70 4.45 0.37 -14.14
CA GLY A 70 5.10 -0.27 -12.99
C GLY A 70 4.32 -0.19 -11.67
N TRP A 71 3.42 0.79 -11.52
CA TRP A 71 2.81 1.16 -10.23
C TRP A 71 1.31 0.87 -10.16
N SER A 72 0.63 0.81 -11.30
CA SER A 72 -0.82 0.69 -11.33
C SER A 72 -1.28 -0.77 -11.48
N GLN A 73 -2.47 -1.08 -10.96
CA GLN A 73 -3.18 -2.34 -11.11
C GLN A 73 -4.57 -2.11 -11.69
N GLY A 74 -5.08 -3.11 -12.39
CA GLY A 74 -6.34 -3.00 -13.12
C GLY A 74 -6.17 -2.32 -14.47
N SER A 75 -7.28 -1.83 -15.02
CA SER A 75 -7.32 -1.14 -16.31
C SER A 75 -8.71 -0.54 -16.53
N ARG A 76 -8.80 0.32 -17.54
CA ARG A 76 -10.09 0.81 -18.05
C ARG A 76 -11.06 -0.31 -18.44
N ALA A 77 -10.56 -1.44 -18.96
CA ALA A 77 -11.39 -2.58 -19.38
C ALA A 77 -12.07 -3.31 -18.21
N VAL A 78 -11.47 -3.27 -17.02
CA VAL A 78 -12.07 -3.78 -15.77
C VAL A 78 -12.67 -2.66 -14.91
N HIS A 79 -12.81 -1.46 -15.49
CA HIS A 79 -13.44 -0.27 -14.92
C HIS A 79 -12.83 0.29 -13.63
N LEU A 80 -11.66 -0.20 -13.23
CA LEU A 80 -10.96 0.25 -12.04
C LEU A 80 -9.45 0.16 -12.26
N GLU A 81 -8.78 1.28 -12.01
CA GLU A 81 -7.33 1.40 -11.91
C GLU A 81 -6.98 1.86 -10.51
N GLN A 82 -5.93 1.28 -9.93
CA GLN A 82 -5.50 1.55 -8.56
C GLN A 82 -3.98 1.56 -8.46
N SER A 83 -3.44 2.42 -7.63
CA SER A 83 -2.04 2.42 -7.20
C SER A 83 -1.99 2.76 -5.72
N SER A 84 -0.86 2.52 -5.08
CA SER A 84 -0.68 2.88 -3.68
C SER A 84 0.74 3.34 -3.38
N THR A 85 0.86 4.25 -2.43
CA THR A 85 2.18 4.57 -1.86
C THR A 85 2.68 3.41 -1.02
N LEU A 86 3.98 3.39 -0.72
CA LEU A 86 4.49 2.64 0.41
C LEU A 86 4.03 3.31 1.70
N ALA A 87 3.80 2.51 2.75
CA ALA A 87 3.50 3.04 4.06
C ALA A 87 4.74 3.67 4.69
N ASP A 88 4.53 4.81 5.35
CA ASP A 88 5.56 5.44 6.17
C ASP A 88 5.98 4.50 7.30
N LEU A 89 7.25 4.58 7.68
CA LEU A 89 7.76 3.90 8.87
C LEU A 89 7.59 4.82 10.08
N VAL A 90 7.07 4.25 11.18
CA VAL A 90 6.95 4.94 12.46
C VAL A 90 7.66 4.15 13.56
N PRO A 91 8.28 4.83 14.53
CA PRO A 91 8.88 4.16 15.67
C PRO A 91 7.79 3.55 16.56
N HIS A 92 7.96 2.28 16.92
CA HIS A 92 7.09 1.56 17.84
C HIS A 92 7.87 0.96 19.00
N THR A 93 7.36 1.10 20.22
CA THR A 93 7.90 0.44 21.42
C THR A 93 6.97 -0.68 21.83
N PHE A 94 7.46 -1.92 21.76
CA PHE A 94 6.70 -3.10 22.14
C PHE A 94 6.59 -3.23 23.66
N GLY A 95 5.62 -4.01 24.13
CA GLY A 95 5.39 -4.24 25.57
C GLY A 95 6.59 -4.83 26.32
N CYS A 96 7.53 -5.47 25.63
CA CYS A 96 8.80 -5.96 26.20
C CYS A 96 9.93 -4.90 26.24
N GLY A 97 9.66 -3.66 25.84
CA GLY A 97 10.63 -2.56 25.80
C GLY A 97 11.47 -2.47 24.51
N SER A 98 11.41 -3.47 23.62
CA SER A 98 12.08 -3.40 22.32
C SER A 98 11.50 -2.29 21.44
N ARG A 99 12.34 -1.67 20.60
CA ARG A 99 11.94 -0.65 19.63
C ARG A 99 12.22 -1.11 18.21
N ALA A 100 11.33 -0.78 17.28
CA ALA A 100 11.53 -0.98 15.86
C ALA A 100 10.74 0.06 15.05
N GLU A 101 11.20 0.32 13.84
CA GLU A 101 10.41 0.99 12.81
C GLU A 101 9.38 0.01 12.24
N VAL A 102 8.11 0.43 12.17
CA VAL A 102 7.01 -0.39 11.65
C VAL A 102 6.24 0.39 10.58
N PRO A 103 5.78 -0.27 9.51
CA PRO A 103 4.95 0.37 8.49
C PRO A 103 3.59 0.77 9.09
N CYS A 104 3.21 2.03 8.90
CA CYS A 104 1.96 2.61 9.37
C CYS A 104 0.89 2.58 8.27
N SER A 105 0.37 3.74 7.87
CA SER A 105 -0.68 3.86 6.85
C SER A 105 -0.08 4.23 5.50
N PHE A 106 -0.81 3.97 4.42
CA PHE A 106 -0.46 4.42 3.07
C PHE A 106 -1.63 5.15 2.42
N LEU A 107 -1.35 5.80 1.28
CA LEU A 107 -2.37 6.38 0.43
C LEU A 107 -2.66 5.44 -0.73
N GLU A 108 -3.95 5.16 -0.95
CA GLU A 108 -4.42 4.50 -2.15
C GLU A 108 -4.94 5.56 -3.12
N LEU A 109 -4.66 5.39 -4.41
CA LEU A 109 -5.13 6.25 -5.48
C LEU A 109 -5.97 5.43 -6.43
N ILE A 110 -7.14 5.90 -6.80
CA ILE A 110 -8.04 5.17 -7.69
C ILE A 110 -8.60 6.03 -8.80
N GLN A 111 -8.78 5.42 -9.95
CA GLN A 111 -9.56 5.95 -11.06
C GLN A 111 -10.65 4.93 -11.43
N ARG A 112 -11.90 5.39 -11.38
CA ARG A 112 -13.08 4.58 -11.70
C ARG A 112 -13.62 4.97 -13.07
N HIS A 113 -14.05 3.97 -13.84
CA HIS A 113 -14.67 4.17 -15.15
C HIS A 113 -16.09 3.61 -15.15
N GLU A 114 -16.94 4.09 -16.07
CA GLU A 114 -18.29 3.55 -16.31
C GLU A 114 -19.17 3.40 -15.04
N GLY A 115 -18.99 4.28 -14.04
CA GLY A 115 -19.78 4.26 -12.81
C GLY A 115 -19.51 3.08 -11.85
N PHE A 116 -18.42 2.32 -12.04
CA PHE A 116 -18.08 1.18 -11.19
C PHE A 116 -17.83 1.58 -9.73
N ARG A 117 -18.52 0.93 -8.77
CA ARG A 117 -18.43 1.24 -7.32
C ARG A 117 -17.86 0.11 -6.44
N GLY A 118 -17.48 -1.02 -7.03
CA GLY A 118 -16.93 -2.16 -6.30
C GLY A 118 -15.42 -2.11 -6.07
N PHE A 119 -14.86 -3.27 -5.70
CA PHE A 119 -13.43 -3.54 -5.60
C PHE A 119 -13.10 -4.80 -6.39
N LEU A 120 -11.87 -4.88 -6.91
CA LEU A 120 -11.36 -6.06 -7.60
C LEU A 120 -10.45 -6.85 -6.65
N GLY A 121 -10.84 -8.08 -6.31
CA GLY A 121 -10.11 -8.89 -5.32
C GLY A 121 -8.65 -9.19 -5.69
N GLN A 122 -8.32 -9.21 -6.99
CA GLN A 122 -6.93 -9.36 -7.46
C GLN A 122 -6.09 -8.11 -7.16
N ASN A 123 -6.64 -6.91 -7.35
CA ASN A 123 -5.95 -5.66 -7.04
C ASN A 123 -5.80 -5.47 -5.52
N ALA A 124 -6.82 -5.83 -4.74
CA ALA A 124 -6.79 -5.72 -3.29
C ALA A 124 -5.61 -6.49 -2.66
N LYS A 125 -5.26 -7.66 -3.22
CA LYS A 125 -4.11 -8.47 -2.75
C LYS A 125 -2.77 -7.74 -2.94
N GLY A 126 -2.61 -6.97 -4.01
CA GLY A 126 -1.38 -6.23 -4.28
C GLY A 126 -1.21 -5.04 -3.35
N ILE A 127 -2.31 -4.32 -3.06
CA ILE A 127 -2.29 -3.11 -2.24
C ILE A 127 -1.95 -3.40 -0.77
N PHE A 128 -2.34 -4.56 -0.22
CA PHE A 128 -1.95 -4.93 1.16
C PHE A 128 -0.43 -5.03 1.36
N ALA A 129 0.35 -5.22 0.29
CA ALA A 129 1.81 -5.24 0.37
C ALA A 129 2.42 -3.85 0.66
N SER A 130 1.66 -2.76 0.56
CA SER A 130 2.11 -1.41 0.94
C SER A 130 2.54 -1.29 2.40
N THR A 131 2.06 -2.19 3.27
CA THR A 131 2.45 -2.26 4.69
C THR A 131 3.35 -3.44 5.01
N ASN A 132 3.90 -4.14 4.01
CA ASN A 132 4.85 -5.22 4.29
C ASN A 132 6.13 -4.65 4.89
N ALA A 133 6.70 -5.40 5.82
CA ALA A 133 7.98 -5.03 6.38
C ALA A 133 9.07 -4.95 5.31
N ARG A 134 9.76 -3.81 5.27
CA ARG A 134 10.92 -3.61 4.42
C ARG A 134 12.17 -4.06 5.15
N PRO A 135 13.15 -4.72 4.49
CA PRO A 135 14.46 -4.89 5.08
C PRO A 135 15.00 -3.50 5.42
N SER A 136 15.49 -3.32 6.65
CA SER A 136 16.17 -2.09 7.05
C SER A 136 17.27 -1.80 6.04
N GLN A 137 17.20 -0.66 5.35
CA GLN A 137 18.37 -0.19 4.61
C GLN A 137 19.51 0.00 5.63
N PRO A 138 20.73 -0.44 5.31
CA PRO A 138 21.87 -0.11 6.15
C PRO A 138 21.93 1.42 6.26
N VAL A 139 21.92 1.91 7.49
CA VAL A 139 22.17 3.33 7.77
C VAL A 139 23.58 3.62 7.25
N ALA A 140 23.69 4.56 6.31
CA ALA A 140 24.97 5.02 5.77
C ALA A 140 25.83 5.69 6.84
#